data_AF-A0A925M8N6-F1
#
_entry.id   AF-A0A925M8N6-F1
#
_cell.length_a   1.000
_cell.length_b   1.000
_cell.length_c   1.000
_cell.angle_alpha   90.00
_cell.angle_beta   90.00
_cell.angle_gamma   90.00
#
_symmetry.space_group_name_H-M   'P 1'
#
loop_
_entity.id
_entity.type
_entity.pdbx_description
1 polymer ?
#
loop_
_entity_poly.entity_id
_entity_poly.type
_entity_poly.pdbx_seq_one_letter_code
_entity_poly.pdbx_strand_id
1 'polypeptide(L)'
;VRNDLWCNIWIDGVDRGNRRDQPLEVAPGTHTVRCVNPAGEWTQQVQVAPGETRKLAGRPIGELQVRIAVDALIDGKRYASGSVAKLRPSNLEVKAGGKRAFLTFRVSCTLRDTPELGCYP
;
A
#
# COMPACT_ATOMS: atom_id res chain seq x y z
N VAL A 1 -8.00 -8.27 10.86
CA VAL A 1 -8.24 -7.78 9.47
C VAL A 1 -7.09 -8.27 8.59
N ARG A 2 -7.37 -8.84 7.41
CA ARG A 2 -6.33 -9.23 6.45
C ARG A 2 -6.12 -8.10 5.44
N ASN A 3 -4.87 -7.66 5.32
CA ASN A 3 -4.42 -6.74 4.28
C ASN A 3 -3.09 -7.23 3.72
N ASP A 4 -2.96 -7.27 2.40
CA ASP A 4 -1.73 -7.65 1.71
C ASP A 4 -0.67 -6.54 1.79
N LEU A 5 -1.11 -5.31 2.07
CA LEU A 5 -0.28 -4.13 2.32
C LEU A 5 -0.26 -3.76 3.80
N TRP A 6 0.75 -3.00 4.22
CA TRP A 6 0.69 -2.34 5.52
C TRP A 6 -0.34 -1.19 5.46
N CYS A 7 -1.16 -1.07 6.49
CA CYS A 7 -2.02 0.09 6.70
C CYS A 7 -2.34 0.24 8.19
N ASN A 8 -2.74 1.43 8.58
CA ASN A 8 -3.34 1.65 9.89
C ASN A 8 -4.82 1.29 9.82
N ILE A 9 -5.28 0.48 10.76
CA ILE A 9 -6.68 0.10 10.88
C ILE A 9 -7.39 1.13 11.74
N TRP A 10 -8.47 1.70 11.24
CA TRP A 10 -9.36 2.58 11.99
C TRP A 10 -10.69 1.87 12.19
N ILE A 11 -11.23 1.90 13.40
CA ILE A 11 -12.57 1.37 13.72
C ILE A 11 -13.35 2.50 14.36
N ASP A 12 -14.48 2.87 13.76
CA ASP A 12 -15.38 3.93 14.23
C ASP A 12 -14.64 5.26 14.49
N GLY A 13 -13.68 5.58 13.61
CA GLY A 13 -12.86 6.79 13.70
C GLY A 13 -11.69 6.71 14.68
N VAL A 14 -11.45 5.57 15.34
CA VAL A 14 -10.32 5.38 16.26
C VAL A 14 -9.19 4.61 15.56
N ASP A 15 -7.99 5.21 15.48
CA ASP A 15 -6.78 4.54 14.97
C ASP A 15 -6.33 3.42 15.93
N ARG A 16 -6.25 2.19 15.40
CA ARG A 16 -5.78 0.99 16.09
C ARG A 16 -4.34 0.61 15.67
N GLY A 17 -3.74 1.40 14.78
CA GLY A 17 -2.41 1.22 14.23
C GLY A 17 -2.33 0.10 13.21
N ASN A 18 -1.10 -0.27 12.85
CA ASN A 18 -0.84 -1.41 11.98
C ASN A 18 -1.07 -2.73 12.74
N ARG A 19 -2.15 -3.42 12.39
CA ARG A 19 -2.65 -4.65 13.04
C ARG A 19 -2.94 -5.73 12.00
N ARG A 20 -1.96 -5.93 11.10
CA ARG A 20 -2.05 -6.97 10.05
C ARG A 20 -2.25 -8.34 10.68
N ASP A 21 -3.29 -9.04 10.23
CA ASP A 21 -3.64 -10.40 10.63
C ASP A 21 -3.84 -10.63 12.13
N GLN A 22 -4.00 -9.54 12.90
CA GLN A 22 -4.32 -9.59 14.33
C GLN A 22 -5.84 -9.43 14.54
N PRO A 23 -6.42 -10.16 15.50
CA PRO A 23 -7.79 -9.91 15.95
C PRO A 23 -7.86 -8.55 16.66
N LEU A 24 -8.99 -7.87 16.50
CA LEU A 24 -9.31 -6.61 17.17
C LEU A 24 -10.67 -6.78 17.83
N GLU A 25 -10.72 -6.54 19.14
CA GLU A 25 -11.96 -6.62 19.91
C GLU A 25 -12.78 -5.33 19.74
N VAL A 26 -14.08 -5.53 19.55
CA VAL A 26 -15.09 -4.48 19.42
C VAL A 26 -16.34 -4.90 20.20
N ALA A 27 -17.11 -3.91 20.66
CA ALA A 27 -18.45 -4.19 21.19
C ALA A 27 -19.34 -4.82 20.10
N PRO A 28 -20.38 -5.59 20.43
CA PRO A 28 -21.34 -6.03 19.44
C PRO A 28 -22.06 -4.83 18.78
N GLY A 29 -22.19 -4.84 17.46
CA GLY A 29 -22.81 -3.73 16.73
C GLY A 29 -22.36 -3.59 15.28
N THR A 30 -22.80 -2.49 14.66
CA THR A 30 -22.31 -2.05 13.34
C THR A 30 -21.06 -1.21 13.53
N HIS A 31 -19.98 -1.59 12.84
CA HIS A 31 -18.72 -0.85 12.86
C HIS A 31 -18.33 -0.40 11.46
N THR A 32 -17.72 0.77 11.37
CA THR A 32 -17.05 1.23 10.17
C THR A 32 -15.56 0.99 10.31
N VAL A 33 -15.03 0.08 9.49
CA VAL A 33 -13.61 -0.27 9.46
C VAL A 33 -12.97 0.38 8.26
N ARG A 34 -11.90 1.15 8.50
CA ARG A 34 -11.05 1.72 7.44
C ARG A 34 -9.65 1.18 7.57
N CYS A 35 -8.96 1.09 6.44
CA CYS A 35 -7.55 0.77 6.37
C CYS A 35 -6.91 1.84 5.52
N VAL A 36 -6.05 2.62 6.15
CA VAL A 36 -5.49 3.83 5.58
C VAL A 36 -3.99 3.67 5.48
N ASN A 37 -3.44 3.91 4.30
CA ASN A 37 -2.01 4.05 4.11
C ASN A 37 -1.73 5.17 3.08
N PRO A 38 -0.46 5.53 2.87
CA PRO A 38 -0.11 6.55 1.89
C PRO A 38 -0.48 6.22 0.43
N ALA A 39 -0.74 4.94 0.08
CA ALA A 39 -1.24 4.56 -1.24
C ALA A 39 -2.75 4.83 -1.41
N GLY A 40 -3.47 5.04 -0.31
CA GLY A 40 -4.91 5.27 -0.30
C GLY A 40 -5.60 4.54 0.85
N GLU A 41 -6.91 4.37 0.71
CA GLU A 41 -7.72 3.73 1.73
C GLU A 41 -8.79 2.82 1.15
N TRP A 42 -9.24 1.87 1.97
CA TRP A 42 -10.53 1.23 1.79
C TRP A 42 -11.35 1.35 3.07
N THR A 43 -12.67 1.36 2.88
CA THR A 43 -13.66 1.46 3.95
C THR A 43 -14.69 0.34 3.78
N GLN A 44 -15.06 -0.30 4.88
CA GLN A 44 -16.09 -1.32 4.91
C GLN A 44 -16.90 -1.24 6.20
N GLN A 45 -18.23 -1.34 6.08
CA GLN A 45 -19.10 -1.55 7.23
C GLN A 45 -19.23 -3.04 7.53
N VAL A 46 -19.26 -3.39 8.81
CA VAL A 46 -19.41 -4.77 9.28
C VAL A 46 -20.37 -4.82 10.46
N GLN A 47 -21.23 -5.82 10.48
CA GLN A 47 -22.02 -6.18 11.66
C GLN A 47 -21.30 -7.29 12.43
N VAL A 48 -21.09 -7.08 13.73
CA VAL A 48 -20.48 -8.05 14.64
C VAL A 48 -21.50 -8.42 15.71
N ALA A 49 -21.91 -9.69 15.76
CA ALA A 49 -22.75 -10.21 16.83
C ALA A 49 -21.94 -10.52 18.11
N PRO A 50 -22.58 -10.63 19.29
CA PRO A 50 -21.89 -11.03 20.51
C PRO A 50 -21.17 -12.38 20.35
N GLY A 51 -19.88 -12.42 20.71
CA GLY A 51 -19.03 -13.61 20.58
C GLY A 51 -18.61 -13.96 19.15
N GLU A 52 -19.04 -13.21 18.14
CA GLU A 52 -18.70 -13.45 16.74
C GLU A 52 -17.33 -12.87 16.38
N THR A 53 -16.57 -13.60 15.56
CA THR A 53 -15.39 -13.06 14.88
C THR A 53 -15.66 -12.89 13.39
N ARG A 54 -15.56 -11.66 12.89
CA ARG A 54 -15.63 -11.35 11.46
C ARG A 54 -14.25 -11.22 10.83
N LYS A 55 -14.00 -11.95 9.75
CA LYS A 55 -12.81 -11.77 8.92
C LYS A 55 -13.11 -10.75 7.83
N LEU A 56 -12.41 -9.62 7.88
CA LEU A 56 -12.43 -8.61 6.83
C LEU A 56 -11.18 -8.76 5.96
N ALA A 57 -11.40 -8.85 4.65
CA ALA A 57 -10.37 -8.74 3.63
C ALA A 57 -10.57 -7.41 2.91
N GLY A 58 -9.58 -6.52 3.05
CA GLY A 58 -9.62 -5.22 2.41
C GLY A 58 -9.64 -5.30 0.89
N ARG A 59 -10.31 -4.35 0.23
CA ARG A 59 -10.10 -4.18 -1.22
C ARG A 59 -8.65 -3.74 -1.47
N PRO A 60 -8.03 -4.13 -2.59
CA PRO A 60 -6.71 -3.62 -2.95
C PRO A 60 -6.71 -2.10 -2.94
N ILE A 61 -5.80 -1.51 -2.16
CA ILE A 61 -5.52 -0.07 -2.23
C ILE A 61 -4.90 0.16 -3.61
N GLY A 62 -5.41 1.16 -4.34
CA GLY A 62 -5.29 1.29 -5.80
C GLY A 62 -3.86 1.32 -6.36
N GLU A 63 -3.77 1.44 -7.69
CA GLU A 63 -2.49 1.53 -8.37
C GLU A 63 -1.74 2.82 -8.02
N LEU A 64 -0.45 2.68 -7.75
CA LEU A 64 0.50 3.77 -7.59
C LEU A 64 0.88 4.31 -8.97
N GLN A 65 1.02 5.63 -9.06
CA GLN A 65 1.58 6.30 -10.23
C GLN A 65 3.04 6.62 -9.96
N VAL A 66 3.95 5.89 -10.59
CA VAL A 66 5.39 6.12 -10.49
C VAL A 66 5.86 6.85 -11.74
N ARG A 67 6.21 8.13 -11.60
CA ARG A 67 6.82 8.93 -12.66
C ARG A 67 8.27 8.49 -12.83
N ILE A 68 8.67 8.18 -14.05
CA ILE A 68 10.00 7.64 -14.35
C ILE A 68 10.88 8.79 -14.83
N ALA A 69 11.81 9.28 -13.99
CA ALA A 69 12.70 10.39 -14.37
C ALA A 69 13.99 9.91 -15.06
N VAL A 70 14.25 8.61 -15.03
CA VAL A 70 15.43 7.95 -15.60
C VAL A 70 14.99 6.61 -16.19
N ASP A 71 15.55 6.21 -17.34
CA ASP A 71 15.29 4.89 -17.92
C ASP A 71 15.53 3.79 -16.88
N ALA A 72 14.54 2.91 -16.72
CA ALA A 72 14.54 1.91 -15.67
C ALA A 72 14.03 0.55 -16.13
N LEU A 73 14.52 -0.51 -15.49
CA LEU A 73 13.85 -1.80 -15.45
C LEU A 73 13.21 -1.95 -14.06
N ILE A 74 11.91 -2.16 -14.01
CA ILE A 74 11.17 -2.49 -12.79
C ILE A 74 10.66 -3.91 -12.95
N ASP A 75 11.16 -4.83 -12.13
CA ASP A 75 10.86 -6.27 -12.18
C ASP A 75 11.05 -6.87 -13.59
N GLY A 76 12.15 -6.49 -14.25
CA GLY A 76 12.48 -6.91 -15.61
C GLY A 76 11.75 -6.17 -16.74
N LYS A 77 10.69 -5.41 -16.45
CA LYS A 77 9.98 -4.60 -17.45
C LYS A 77 10.65 -3.24 -17.64
N ARG A 78 10.92 -2.87 -18.89
CA ARG A 78 11.52 -1.58 -19.25
C ARG A 78 10.50 -0.45 -19.20
N TYR A 79 10.92 0.69 -18.67
CA TYR A 79 10.21 1.96 -18.63
C TYR A 79 11.15 3.07 -19.07
N ALA A 80 10.70 3.87 -20.03
CA ALA A 80 11.45 5.03 -20.51
C ALA A 80 11.31 6.23 -19.57
N SER A 81 12.32 7.07 -19.51
CA SER A 81 12.23 8.38 -18.86
C SER A 81 11.06 9.20 -19.44
N GLY A 82 10.39 9.95 -18.57
CA GLY A 82 9.16 10.69 -18.85
C GLY A 82 7.87 9.85 -18.77
N SER A 83 7.96 8.52 -18.72
CA SER A 83 6.76 7.65 -18.62
C SER A 83 6.18 7.60 -17.20
N VAL A 84 4.97 7.06 -17.09
CA VAL A 84 4.32 6.76 -15.80
C VAL A 84 4.03 5.27 -15.74
N ALA A 85 4.62 4.60 -14.75
CA ALA A 85 4.32 3.22 -14.43
C ALA A 85 3.15 3.15 -13.45
N LYS A 86 2.12 2.37 -13.78
CA LYS A 86 1.06 1.99 -12.84
C LYS A 86 1.47 0.70 -12.14
N LEU A 87 1.74 0.78 -10.84
CA LEU A 87 2.25 -0.34 -10.05
C LEU A 87 1.33 -0.62 -8.87
N ARG A 88 1.17 -1.88 -8.51
CA ARG A 88 0.60 -2.19 -7.18
C ARG A 88 1.65 -1.90 -6.12
N PRO A 89 1.24 -1.45 -4.91
CA PRO A 89 2.20 -1.32 -3.83
C PRO A 89 2.90 -2.67 -3.58
N SER A 90 4.23 -2.67 -3.63
CA SER A 90 5.04 -3.89 -3.60
C SER A 90 6.52 -3.54 -3.37
N ASN A 91 7.33 -4.55 -3.07
CA ASN A 91 8.79 -4.46 -3.09
C ASN A 91 9.31 -5.06 -4.40
N LEU A 92 9.86 -4.23 -5.28
CA LEU A 92 10.25 -4.64 -6.64
C LEU A 92 11.73 -4.39 -6.87
N GLU A 93 12.39 -5.27 -7.66
CA GLU A 93 13.74 -5.00 -8.16
C GLU A 93 13.68 -3.84 -9.16
N VAL A 94 14.57 -2.86 -8.99
CA VAL A 94 14.71 -1.71 -9.87
C VAL A 94 16.16 -1.58 -10.33
N LYS A 95 16.37 -1.41 -11.64
CA LYS A 95 17.66 -1.11 -12.26
C LYS A 95 17.54 0.19 -13.03
N ALA A 96 18.31 1.21 -12.63
CA ALA A 96 18.32 2.51 -13.29
C ALA A 96 19.64 3.23 -13.03
N GLY A 97 20.13 4.04 -13.96
CA GLY A 97 21.39 4.80 -13.78
C GLY A 97 22.61 3.93 -13.47
N GLY A 98 22.67 2.70 -14.00
CA GLY A 98 23.71 1.72 -13.69
C GLY A 98 23.64 1.10 -12.28
N LYS A 99 22.67 1.50 -11.46
CA LYS A 99 22.43 0.99 -10.10
C LYS A 99 21.34 -0.08 -10.09
N ARG A 100 21.35 -0.93 -9.07
CA ARG A 100 20.33 -1.95 -8.80
C ARG A 100 19.92 -1.93 -7.33
N ALA A 101 18.63 -1.86 -7.05
CA ALA A 101 18.09 -1.87 -5.68
C ALA A 101 16.71 -2.53 -5.63
N PHE A 102 16.33 -3.05 -4.46
CA PHE A 102 14.93 -3.38 -4.19
C PHE A 102 14.27 -2.15 -3.56
N LEU A 103 13.26 -1.61 -4.25
CA LEU A 103 12.52 -0.44 -3.77
C LEU A 103 11.12 -0.85 -3.32
N THR A 104 10.72 -0.37 -2.14
CA THR A 104 9.36 -0.57 -1.66
C THR A 104 8.47 0.58 -2.10
N PHE A 105 7.60 0.31 -3.08
CA PHE A 105 6.61 1.26 -3.57
C PHE A 105 5.39 1.25 -2.65
N ARG A 106 5.23 2.32 -1.87
CA ARG A 106 4.11 2.49 -0.92
C ARG A 106 3.24 3.70 -1.23
N VAL A 107 3.69 4.56 -2.15
CA VAL A 107 3.08 5.82 -2.56
C VAL A 107 3.35 6.03 -4.04
N SER A 108 2.49 6.83 -4.67
CA SER A 108 2.85 7.47 -5.94
C SER A 108 4.09 8.34 -5.72
N CYS A 109 5.02 8.34 -6.66
CA CYS A 109 6.32 8.96 -6.48
C CYS A 109 6.99 9.23 -7.83
N THR A 110 8.16 9.84 -7.79
CA THR A 110 9.11 9.94 -8.90
C THR A 110 10.31 9.04 -8.65
N LEU A 111 10.54 8.08 -9.55
CA LEU A 111 11.73 7.25 -9.58
C LEU A 111 12.88 8.03 -10.22
N ARG A 112 13.97 8.21 -9.48
CA ARG A 112 15.21 8.86 -9.94
C ARG A 112 16.43 8.15 -9.37
N ASP A 113 17.59 8.35 -9.98
CA ASP A 113 18.87 7.73 -9.60
C ASP A 113 19.82 8.67 -8.83
N THR A 114 19.40 9.92 -8.63
CA THR A 114 20.16 11.01 -7.99
C THR A 114 19.34 11.66 -6.86
N PRO A 115 19.89 11.90 -5.66
CA PRO A 115 21.27 11.59 -5.24
C PRO A 115 21.55 10.09 -5.14
N GLU A 116 20.52 9.29 -4.86
CA GLU A 116 20.55 7.84 -4.87
C GLU A 116 19.33 7.27 -5.58
N LEU A 117 19.44 6.01 -6.02
CA LEU A 117 18.33 5.29 -6.64
C LEU A 117 17.20 5.10 -5.63
N GLY A 118 16.09 5.76 -5.90
CA GLY A 118 14.95 5.77 -4.98
C GLY A 118 13.68 6.30 -5.62
N CYS A 119 12.58 6.16 -4.87
CA CYS A 119 11.24 6.59 -5.23
C CYS A 119 10.84 7.68 -4.22
N TYR A 120 10.69 8.91 -4.72
CA TYR A 120 10.51 10.11 -3.90
C TYR A 120 9.11 10.69 -4.13
N PRO A 121 8.32 10.96 -3.08
CA PRO A 121 6.97 11.51 -3.22
C PRO A 121 6.91 12.78 -4.09
#